data_AF-A0A022WCZ2-F1
#
_entry.id   AF-A0A022WCZ2-F1
#
_cell.length_a   1.000
_cell.length_b   1.000
_cell.length_c   1.000
_cell.angle_alpha   90.00
_cell.angle_beta   90.00
_cell.angle_gamma   90.00
#
_symmetry.space_group_name_H-M   'P 1'
#
loop_
_entity.id
_entity.type
_entity.pdbx_description
1 polymer ?
#
loop_
_entity_poly.entity_id
_entity_poly.type
_entity_poly.pdbx_seq_one_letter_code
_entity_poly.pdbx_strand_id
1 'polypeptide(L)'
;MNNLNIQLLGWPGSKGKDDKLHRHVALLVFNPVDERGDLVHVRGTPGTFEAVCLEGYDPLTSNNLLYRKHICQVSKPQKEVRNICLYTPVNNRENGWNCQNFVGDMLNRLVDHGVITTADKDAAIDHMTDFILQGVDQDRC
;
A
#
# COMPACT_ATOMS: atom_id res chain seq x y z
N MET A 1 18.43 15.16 9.50
CA MET A 1 17.54 14.97 8.33
C MET A 1 16.74 13.72 8.61
N ASN A 2 15.43 13.84 8.80
CA ASN A 2 14.59 12.67 9.09
C ASN A 2 14.22 12.03 7.76
N ASN A 3 15.00 11.04 7.33
CA ASN A 3 14.68 10.23 6.17
C ASN A 3 13.50 9.33 6.54
N LEU A 4 12.45 9.36 5.74
CA LEU A 4 11.30 8.47 5.90
C LEU A 4 11.47 7.23 5.05
N ASN A 5 10.93 6.12 5.52
CA ASN A 5 10.85 4.90 4.77
C ASN A 5 9.45 4.74 4.19
N ILE A 6 9.38 4.33 2.92
CA ILE A 6 8.15 3.83 2.30
C ILE A 6 8.24 2.31 2.25
N GLN A 7 7.18 1.65 2.71
CA GLN A 7 7.06 0.20 2.71
C GLN A 7 5.75 -0.25 2.08
N LEU A 8 5.82 -1.34 1.32
CA LEU A 8 4.66 -2.09 0.87
C LEU A 8 4.34 -3.15 1.92
N LEU A 9 3.11 -3.14 2.43
CA LEU A 9 2.59 -4.14 3.35
C LEU A 9 1.52 -4.99 2.68
N GLY A 10 1.43 -6.26 3.09
CA GLY A 10 0.46 -7.20 2.55
C GLY A 10 -0.10 -8.17 3.59
N TRP A 11 -1.40 -8.46 3.46
CA TRP A 11 -2.19 -9.32 4.34
C TRP A 11 -2.96 -10.37 3.52
N PRO A 12 -3.47 -11.45 4.16
CA PRO A 12 -4.45 -12.31 3.52
C PRO A 12 -5.70 -11.50 3.13
N GLY A 13 -6.32 -11.88 2.02
CA GLY A 13 -7.62 -11.35 1.63
C GLY A 13 -8.68 -11.72 2.66
N SER A 14 -9.56 -10.78 2.99
CA SER A 14 -10.66 -11.00 3.92
C SER A 14 -11.97 -11.18 3.14
N LYS A 15 -12.63 -12.36 3.27
CA LYS A 15 -13.99 -12.57 2.72
C LYS A 15 -14.93 -11.45 3.22
N GLY A 16 -15.62 -10.77 2.31
CA GLY A 16 -16.60 -9.72 2.62
C GLY A 16 -16.07 -8.28 2.78
N LYS A 17 -14.75 -8.03 2.72
CA LYS A 17 -14.19 -6.66 2.65
C LYS A 17 -13.28 -6.43 1.45
N ASP A 18 -12.88 -7.50 0.76
CA ASP A 18 -12.13 -7.47 -0.49
C ASP A 18 -12.63 -8.62 -1.35
N ASP A 19 -13.94 -8.67 -1.63
CA ASP A 19 -14.74 -9.87 -1.93
C ASP A 19 -14.31 -10.72 -3.15
N LYS A 20 -13.20 -10.37 -3.82
CA LYS A 20 -12.56 -11.10 -4.91
C LYS A 20 -11.03 -11.21 -4.82
N LEU A 21 -10.38 -10.67 -3.79
CA LEU A 21 -8.92 -10.62 -3.69
C LEU A 21 -8.40 -11.59 -2.64
N HIS A 22 -7.39 -12.37 -3.03
CA HIS A 22 -6.67 -13.31 -2.16
C HIS A 22 -5.70 -12.60 -1.19
N ARG A 23 -5.36 -11.34 -1.46
CA ARG A 23 -4.40 -10.53 -0.70
C ARG A 23 -4.82 -9.06 -0.65
N HIS A 24 -4.66 -8.42 0.50
CA HIS A 24 -4.82 -6.97 0.68
C HIS A 24 -3.45 -6.30 0.76
N VAL A 25 -3.30 -5.12 0.17
CA VAL A 25 -2.04 -4.38 0.14
C VAL A 25 -2.22 -2.92 0.52
N ALA A 26 -1.17 -2.33 1.10
CA ALA A 26 -1.15 -0.94 1.55
C ALA A 26 0.28 -0.35 1.52
N LEU A 27 0.38 0.97 1.56
CA LEU A 27 1.65 1.67 1.76
C LEU A 27 1.77 2.20 3.18
N LEU A 28 2.89 1.91 3.83
CA LEU A 28 3.28 2.48 5.13
C LEU A 28 4.36 3.52 4.90
N VAL A 29 4.12 4.74 5.39
CA VAL A 29 5.10 5.83 5.44
C VAL A 29 5.49 6.06 6.89
N PHE A 30 6.74 5.82 7.26
CA PHE A 30 7.16 5.94 8.66
C PHE A 30 8.56 6.53 8.80
N ASN A 31 8.78 7.18 9.93
CA ASN A 31 10.11 7.54 10.38
C ASN A 31 10.78 6.32 11.03
N PRO A 32 11.96 5.87 10.57
CA PRO A 32 12.66 4.73 11.16
C PRO A 32 12.95 4.88 12.65
N VAL A 33 12.99 6.10 13.18
CA VAL A 33 13.21 6.35 14.61
C VAL A 33 11.96 6.04 15.45
N ASP A 34 10.77 6.28 14.90
CA ASP A 34 9.51 6.18 15.65
C ASP A 34 8.87 4.79 15.52
N GLU A 35 9.31 3.99 14.55
CA GLU A 35 8.80 2.65 14.16
C GLU A 35 7.30 2.56 13.80
N ARG A 36 6.54 3.61 14.09
CA ARG A 36 5.13 3.82 13.76
C ARG A 36 5.02 4.82 12.62
N GLY A 37 3.97 4.68 11.81
CA GLY A 37 3.78 5.54 10.65
C GLY A 37 2.35 5.68 10.19
N ASP A 38 2.20 6.29 9.03
CA ASP A 38 0.92 6.49 8.37
C ASP A 38 0.70 5.36 7.37
N LEU A 39 -0.28 4.50 7.65
CA LEU A 39 -0.70 3.45 6.74
C LEU A 39 -1.82 3.96 5.83
N VAL A 40 -1.54 4.07 4.53
CA VAL A 40 -2.51 4.50 3.53
C VAL A 40 -2.97 3.31 2.70
N HIS A 41 -4.28 3.12 2.63
CA HIS A 41 -4.91 2.03 1.87
C HIS A 41 -6.34 2.39 1.48
N VAL A 42 -7.01 1.51 0.74
CA VAL A 42 -8.46 1.58 0.54
C VAL A 42 -9.19 0.60 1.42
N ARG A 43 -10.43 0.96 1.77
CA ARG A 43 -11.40 0.12 2.47
C ARG A 43 -12.73 0.22 1.75
N GLY A 44 -13.50 -0.86 1.73
CA GLY A 44 -14.85 -0.86 1.15
C GLY A 44 -15.10 -2.16 0.43
N THR A 45 -15.97 -2.15 -0.57
CA THR A 45 -16.18 -3.27 -1.49
C THR A 45 -16.17 -2.73 -2.92
N PRO A 46 -16.09 -3.58 -3.96
CA PRO A 46 -16.18 -3.11 -5.34
C PRO A 46 -17.35 -2.13 -5.56
N GLY A 47 -17.03 -0.93 -6.04
CA GLY A 47 -18.00 0.16 -6.26
C GLY A 47 -18.19 1.14 -5.09
N THR A 48 -17.61 0.86 -3.92
CA THR A 48 -17.76 1.67 -2.69
C THR A 48 -16.45 1.83 -1.91
N PHE A 49 -15.30 1.73 -2.57
CA PHE A 49 -14.01 1.94 -1.93
C PHE A 49 -13.82 3.41 -1.49
N GLU A 50 -13.10 3.57 -0.39
CA GLU A 50 -12.68 4.86 0.17
C GLU A 50 -11.20 4.79 0.55
N ALA A 51 -10.45 5.84 0.24
CA ALA A 51 -9.08 5.98 0.67
C ALA A 51 -9.03 6.35 2.16
N VAL A 52 -8.23 5.62 2.93
CA VAL A 52 -8.13 5.75 4.39
C VAL A 52 -6.66 5.83 4.79
N CYS A 53 -6.37 6.66 5.80
CA CYS A 53 -5.08 6.70 6.46
C CYS A 53 -5.24 6.33 7.94
N LEU A 54 -4.46 5.37 8.41
CA LEU A 54 -4.30 5.06 9.83
C LEU A 54 -2.99 5.71 10.30
N GLU A 55 -3.10 6.80 11.07
CA GLU A 55 -1.94 7.47 11.65
C GLU A 55 -1.42 6.70 12.88
N GLY A 56 -0.09 6.68 13.06
CA GLY A 56 0.54 6.00 14.19
C GLY A 56 0.44 4.46 14.15
N TYR A 57 0.25 3.90 12.96
CA TYR A 57 0.17 2.46 12.72
C TYR A 57 1.49 1.77 13.03
N ASP A 58 1.43 0.71 13.84
CA ASP A 58 2.54 -0.18 14.15
C ASP A 58 2.36 -1.52 13.42
N PRO A 59 3.17 -1.83 12.40
CA PRO A 59 3.02 -3.07 11.64
C PRO A 59 3.25 -4.33 12.48
N LEU A 60 3.99 -4.25 13.60
CA LEU A 60 4.26 -5.39 14.48
C LEU A 60 3.03 -5.81 15.30
N THR A 61 2.04 -4.93 15.43
CA THR A 61 0.77 -5.25 16.12
C THR A 61 -0.17 -6.10 15.28
N SER A 62 0.11 -6.27 14.00
CA SER A 62 -0.73 -7.05 13.09
C SER A 62 -0.32 -8.52 13.07
N ASN A 63 -1.09 -9.37 13.76
CA ASN A 63 -0.87 -10.82 13.80
C ASN A 63 -0.96 -11.53 12.44
N ASN A 64 -1.51 -10.87 11.42
CA ASN A 64 -1.74 -11.45 10.09
C ASN A 64 -0.94 -10.75 8.99
N LEU A 65 0.07 -9.94 9.33
CA LEU A 65 0.95 -9.35 8.33
C LEU A 65 1.77 -10.45 7.66
N LEU A 66 1.56 -10.69 6.36
CA LEU A 66 2.27 -11.72 5.60
C LEU A 66 3.45 -11.16 4.81
N TYR A 67 3.39 -9.89 4.48
CA TYR A 67 4.34 -9.28 3.57
C TYR A 67 4.72 -7.89 4.02
N ARG A 68 6.02 -7.62 4.03
CA ARG A 68 6.60 -6.31 4.35
C ARG A 68 7.83 -6.12 3.49
N LYS A 69 7.82 -5.13 2.61
CA LYS A 69 8.95 -4.82 1.73
C LYS A 69 9.29 -3.35 1.80
N HIS A 70 10.56 -3.05 2.06
CA HIS A 70 11.11 -1.72 1.91
C HIS A 70 11.20 -1.35 0.43
N ILE A 71 10.66 -0.19 0.07
CA ILE A 71 10.73 0.38 -1.27
C ILE A 71 11.94 1.32 -1.34
N CYS A 72 11.89 2.43 -0.61
CA CYS A 72 12.93 3.45 -0.65
C CYS A 72 12.93 4.33 0.60
N GLN A 73 13.99 5.14 0.72
CA GLN A 73 14.07 6.23 1.68
C GLN A 73 13.82 7.57 0.98
N VAL A 74 13.06 8.46 1.61
CA VAL A 74 12.72 9.77 1.05
C VAL A 74 13.02 10.88 2.06
N SER A 75 13.44 12.04 1.57
CA SER A 75 13.76 13.21 2.40
C SER A 75 12.59 14.17 2.58
N LYS A 76 11.39 13.76 2.14
CA LYS A 76 10.16 14.57 2.18
C LYS A 76 9.48 14.48 3.55
N PRO A 77 8.73 15.50 3.99
CA PRO A 77 7.94 15.43 5.22
C PRO A 77 6.86 14.34 5.16
N GLN A 78 6.59 13.67 6.28
CA GLN A 78 5.68 12.52 6.33
C GLN A 78 4.27 12.90 5.90
N LYS A 79 3.79 14.06 6.36
CA LYS A 79 2.51 14.63 5.97
C LYS A 79 2.42 14.92 4.46
N GLU A 80 3.51 15.33 3.81
CA GLU A 80 3.53 15.57 2.36
C GLU A 80 3.34 14.25 1.61
N VAL A 81 4.14 13.24 1.94
CA VAL A 81 4.07 11.89 1.33
C VAL A 81 2.70 11.26 1.59
N ARG A 82 2.21 11.31 2.83
CA ARG A 82 0.88 10.82 3.21
C ARG A 82 -0.21 11.48 2.37
N ASN A 83 -0.19 12.81 2.23
CA ASN A 83 -1.23 13.51 1.49
C ASN A 83 -1.23 13.13 0.00
N ILE A 84 -0.06 12.95 -0.61
CA ILE A 84 0.03 12.49 -2.00
C ILE A 84 -0.65 11.12 -2.16
N CYS A 85 -0.38 10.19 -1.24
CA CYS A 85 -0.99 8.86 -1.21
C CYS A 85 -2.50 8.92 -0.93
N LEU A 86 -2.92 9.64 0.12
CA LEU A 86 -4.32 9.68 0.58
C LEU A 86 -5.25 10.34 -0.43
N TYR A 87 -4.76 11.36 -1.17
CA TYR A 87 -5.53 12.01 -2.23
C TYR A 87 -5.44 11.31 -3.58
N THR A 88 -4.94 10.06 -3.61
CA THR A 88 -5.04 9.22 -4.81
C THR A 88 -6.51 8.99 -5.15
N PRO A 89 -6.94 9.28 -6.39
CA PRO A 89 -8.33 9.06 -6.78
C PRO A 89 -8.72 7.58 -6.66
N VAL A 90 -9.91 7.33 -6.13
CA VAL A 90 -10.50 5.99 -6.08
C VAL A 90 -11.43 5.81 -7.27
N ASN A 91 -11.21 4.75 -8.06
CA ASN A 91 -12.05 4.46 -9.23
C ASN A 91 -13.13 3.42 -8.92
N ASN A 92 -14.22 3.87 -8.31
CA ASN A 92 -15.39 3.03 -8.05
C ASN A 92 -16.27 2.74 -9.28
N ARG A 93 -15.93 3.27 -10.45
CA ARG A 93 -16.69 3.03 -11.69
C ARG A 93 -16.22 1.80 -12.45
N GLU A 94 -14.97 1.40 -12.23
CA GLU A 94 -14.35 0.29 -12.92
C GLU A 94 -14.61 -1.03 -12.19
N ASN A 95 -15.25 -1.97 -12.89
CA ASN A 95 -15.48 -3.30 -12.37
C ASN A 95 -14.14 -4.06 -12.30
N GLY A 96 -13.68 -4.38 -11.10
CA GLY A 96 -12.42 -5.07 -10.85
C GLY A 96 -11.33 -4.19 -10.22
N TRP A 97 -11.53 -2.87 -10.17
CA TRP A 97 -10.64 -1.97 -9.45
C TRP A 97 -10.63 -2.30 -7.96
N ASN A 98 -9.45 -2.30 -7.36
CA ASN A 98 -9.25 -2.78 -6.00
C ASN A 98 -8.00 -2.17 -5.32
N CYS A 99 -7.59 -2.71 -4.15
CA CYS A 99 -6.46 -2.18 -3.38
C CYS A 99 -5.11 -2.25 -4.09
N GLN A 100 -4.90 -3.22 -4.99
CA GLN A 100 -3.68 -3.34 -5.80
C GLN A 100 -3.60 -2.21 -6.83
N ASN A 101 -4.73 -1.90 -7.49
CA ASN A 101 -4.83 -0.74 -8.38
C ASN A 101 -4.55 0.55 -7.62
N PHE A 102 -5.14 0.70 -6.43
CA PHE A 102 -4.90 1.88 -5.59
C PHE A 102 -3.42 2.05 -5.20
N VAL A 103 -2.73 0.97 -4.84
CA VAL A 103 -1.28 1.00 -4.57
C VAL A 103 -0.50 1.40 -5.82
N GLY A 104 -0.84 0.86 -6.99
CA GLY A 104 -0.22 1.26 -8.26
C GLY A 104 -0.42 2.75 -8.56
N ASP A 105 -1.62 3.26 -8.35
CA ASP A 105 -1.96 4.68 -8.56
C ASP A 105 -1.23 5.58 -7.54
N MET A 106 -1.10 5.17 -6.28
CA MET A 106 -0.30 5.87 -5.27
C MET A 106 1.17 5.96 -5.70
N LEU A 107 1.76 4.86 -6.16
CA LEU A 107 3.16 4.84 -6.59
C LEU A 107 3.39 5.73 -7.82
N ASN A 108 2.48 5.72 -8.80
CA ASN A 108 2.55 6.64 -9.94
C ASN A 108 2.54 8.10 -9.48
N ARG A 109 1.65 8.46 -8.54
CA ARG A 109 1.60 9.83 -8.00
C ARG A 109 2.88 10.19 -7.23
N LEU A 110 3.45 9.27 -6.47
CA LEU A 110 4.74 9.51 -5.81
C LEU A 110 5.87 9.78 -6.81
N VAL A 111 5.86 9.12 -7.98
CA VAL A 111 6.78 9.42 -9.07
C VAL A 111 6.51 10.81 -9.66
N ASP A 112 5.25 11.13 -9.97
CA ASP A 112 4.86 12.42 -10.57
C ASP A 112 5.22 13.62 -9.68
N HIS A 113 5.20 13.43 -8.37
CA HIS A 113 5.60 14.44 -7.37
C HIS A 113 7.09 14.42 -7.03
N GLY A 114 7.89 13.58 -7.68
CA GLY A 114 9.33 13.47 -7.46
C GLY A 114 9.70 12.96 -6.05
N VAL A 115 8.83 12.16 -5.44
CA VAL A 115 9.06 11.56 -4.11
C VAL A 115 9.85 10.27 -4.23
N ILE A 116 9.54 9.45 -5.24
CA ILE A 116 10.25 8.21 -5.56
C ILE A 116 10.67 8.21 -7.03
N THR A 117 11.61 7.35 -7.40
CA THR A 117 11.99 7.17 -8.81
C THR A 117 11.06 6.19 -9.52
N THR A 118 11.07 6.21 -10.86
CA THR A 118 10.36 5.19 -11.65
C THR A 118 10.89 3.78 -11.34
N ALA A 119 12.18 3.63 -11.07
CA ALA A 119 12.77 2.34 -10.70
C ALA A 119 12.24 1.83 -9.34
N ASP A 120 12.05 2.72 -8.35
CA ASP A 120 11.45 2.35 -7.06
C ASP A 120 10.00 1.89 -7.23
N LYS A 121 9.24 2.57 -8.10
CA LYS A 121 7.87 2.15 -8.45
C LYS A 121 7.88 0.76 -9.07
N ASP A 122 8.67 0.56 -10.11
CA ASP A 122 8.66 -0.70 -10.87
C ASP A 122 9.04 -1.88 -9.96
N ALA A 123 10.07 -1.71 -9.12
CA ALA A 123 10.44 -2.70 -8.12
C ALA A 123 9.32 -2.97 -7.11
N ALA A 124 8.58 -1.94 -6.68
CA ALA A 124 7.45 -2.11 -5.77
C ALA A 124 6.28 -2.87 -6.41
N ILE A 125 6.00 -2.62 -7.70
CA ILE A 125 4.97 -3.33 -8.47
C ILE A 125 5.34 -4.80 -8.65
N ASP A 126 6.58 -5.09 -9.06
CA ASP A 126 7.05 -6.48 -9.24
C ASP A 126 6.90 -7.27 -7.93
N HIS A 127 7.34 -6.66 -6.83
CA HIS A 127 7.20 -7.22 -5.49
C HIS A 127 5.75 -7.43 -5.03
N MET A 128 4.85 -6.52 -5.39
CA MET A 128 3.42 -6.66 -5.15
C MET A 128 2.85 -7.85 -5.95
N THR A 129 3.19 -7.94 -7.23
CA THR A 129 2.74 -9.00 -8.14
C THR A 129 3.21 -10.37 -7.65
N ASP A 130 4.48 -10.51 -7.27
CA ASP A 130 5.02 -11.75 -6.70
C ASP A 130 4.24 -12.19 -5.45
N PHE A 131 3.96 -11.26 -4.54
CA PHE A 131 3.21 -11.55 -3.32
C PHE A 131 1.77 -11.99 -3.61
N ILE A 132 1.12 -11.38 -4.60
CA ILE A 132 -0.24 -11.74 -5.01
C ILE A 132 -0.25 -13.16 -5.60
N LEU A 133 0.69 -13.48 -6.48
CA LEU A 133 0.82 -14.80 -7.11
C LEU A 133 1.03 -15.91 -6.06
N GLN A 134 1.88 -15.67 -5.06
CA GLN A 134 2.08 -16.61 -3.94
C GLN A 134 0.78 -16.88 -3.16
N GLY A 135 -0.15 -15.91 -3.09
CA GLY A 135 -1.46 -16.12 -2.48
C GLY A 135 -2.38 -17.03 -3.29
N VAL A 136 -2.32 -16.94 -4.63
CA VAL A 136 -3.12 -17.79 -5.52
C VAL A 136 -2.69 -19.26 -5.44
N ASP A 137 -1.39 -19.52 -5.27
CA ASP A 137 -0.86 -20.88 -5.20
C ASP A 137 -1.16 -21.59 -3.87
N GLN A 138 -1.19 -20.84 -2.75
CA GLN A 138 -1.50 -21.40 -1.42
C GLN A 138 -2.94 -21.87 -1.27
N ASP A 139 -3.90 -21.26 -1.98
CA ASP A 139 -5.32 -21.63 -1.93
C ASP A 139 -5.67 -22.83 -2.85
N ARG A 140 -4.69 -23.35 -3.63
CA ARG A 140 -4.86 -24.49 -4.54
C ARG A 140 -4.34 -25.83 -3.98
N CYS A 141 -3.81 -25.83 -2.77
CA CYS A 141 -3.37 -27.02 -2.03
C CYS A 141 -4.37 -27.36 -0.92
#